data_AF-A0A1H3CDL1-F1
#
_entry.id   AF-A0A1H3CDL1-F1
#
_cell.length_a   1.000
_cell.length_b   1.000
_cell.length_c   1.000
_cell.angle_alpha   90.00
_cell.angle_beta   90.00
_cell.angle_gamma   90.00
#
_symmetry.space_group_name_H-M   'P 1'
#
loop_
_entity.id
_entity.type
_entity.pdbx_description
1 polymer ?
#
loop_
_entity_poly.entity_id
_entity_poly.type
_entity_poly.pdbx_seq_one_letter_code
_entity_poly.pdbx_strand_id
1 'polypeptide(L)'
;MTDAPKPPASAGPAPILESPQAADFAAGLVRGGQLIGLDLGDKTIGVAVSDEGFHIASPLSTVRRKKFGADVAKLVEMLDGRTVAGWVLGLPVNMSGDEGPRCQSTRAFARNFSRLRPEPILLWDERLSTVAAERALLEADASRRRRAEVIDHVAAAYILQGALDRLASVRAEGGRA
;
A
#
# COMPACT_ATOMS: atom_id res chain seq x y z
N MET A 1 -15.07 -17.54 -15.67
CA MET A 1 -13.74 -17.74 -15.07
C MET A 1 -12.72 -17.23 -16.10
N THR A 2 -12.65 -15.91 -16.24
CA THR A 2 -11.74 -15.25 -17.19
C THR A 2 -10.44 -15.02 -16.46
N ASP A 3 -9.44 -15.82 -16.81
CA ASP A 3 -8.06 -15.60 -16.40
C ASP A 3 -7.68 -14.16 -16.79
N ALA A 4 -7.28 -13.34 -15.82
CA ALA A 4 -6.82 -12.00 -16.12
C ALA A 4 -5.64 -12.10 -17.09
N PRO A 5 -5.62 -11.37 -18.21
CA PRO A 5 -4.60 -11.53 -19.22
C PRO A 5 -3.22 -11.28 -18.60
N LYS A 6 -2.36 -12.29 -18.65
CA LYS A 6 -0.94 -12.15 -18.34
C LYS A 6 -0.40 -10.97 -19.17
N PRO A 7 0.24 -9.95 -18.56
CA PRO A 7 0.73 -8.81 -19.31
C PRO A 7 1.69 -9.28 -20.42
N PRO A 8 1.71 -8.59 -21.57
CA PRO A 8 2.56 -8.98 -22.69
C PRO A 8 4.03 -9.03 -22.27
N ALA A 9 4.75 -10.05 -22.72
CA ALA A 9 6.10 -10.41 -22.31
C ALA A 9 7.20 -9.35 -22.64
N SER A 10 6.84 -8.17 -23.12
CA SER A 10 7.75 -7.10 -23.56
C SER A 10 7.82 -5.88 -22.65
N ALA A 11 6.94 -5.76 -21.64
CA ALA A 11 7.07 -4.71 -20.63
C ALA A 11 8.00 -5.21 -19.52
N GLY A 12 9.04 -4.43 -19.19
CA GLY A 12 9.88 -4.70 -18.02
C GLY A 12 9.07 -4.75 -16.72
N PRO A 13 9.70 -5.10 -15.57
CA PRO A 13 9.00 -5.06 -14.29
C PRO A 13 8.39 -3.67 -14.06
N ALA A 14 7.22 -3.63 -13.43
CA ALA A 14 6.58 -2.38 -13.06
C ALA A 14 7.54 -1.50 -12.22
N PRO A 15 7.48 -0.17 -12.40
CA PRO A 15 8.35 0.72 -11.64
C PRO A 15 8.07 0.60 -10.15
N ILE A 16 9.15 0.54 -9.37
CA ILE A 16 9.11 0.57 -7.91
C ILE A 16 9.72 1.92 -7.50
N LEU A 17 8.92 2.73 -6.83
CA LEU A 17 9.23 4.08 -6.39
C LEU A 17 9.20 4.12 -4.86
N GLU A 18 9.88 5.10 -4.27
CA GLU A 18 9.87 5.32 -2.82
C GLU A 18 9.18 6.64 -2.46
N SER A 19 8.83 6.85 -1.19
CA SER A 19 8.14 8.06 -0.71
C SER A 19 8.67 9.40 -1.27
N PRO A 20 9.99 9.64 -1.41
CA PRO A 20 10.50 10.87 -2.02
C PRO A 20 10.06 11.08 -3.48
N GLN A 21 9.75 9.99 -4.19
CA GLN A 21 9.34 9.95 -5.59
C GLN A 21 7.80 9.88 -5.75
N ALA A 22 7.05 10.30 -4.73
CA ALA A 22 5.59 10.27 -4.76
C ALA A 22 4.99 11.08 -5.95
N ALA A 23 5.66 12.15 -6.40
CA ALA A 23 5.24 12.91 -7.57
C ALA A 23 5.30 12.08 -8.86
N ASP A 24 6.39 11.34 -9.07
CA ASP A 24 6.57 10.44 -10.22
C ASP A 24 5.55 9.30 -10.17
N PHE A 25 5.30 8.77 -8.97
CA PHE A 25 4.26 7.76 -8.78
C PHE A 25 2.88 8.31 -9.16
N ALA A 26 2.52 9.50 -8.67
CA ALA A 26 1.24 10.14 -8.96
C ALA A 26 1.02 10.39 -10.45
N ALA A 27 2.08 10.75 -11.18
CA ALA A 27 2.04 11.03 -12.61
C ALA A 27 1.83 9.75 -13.46
N GLY A 28 2.23 8.58 -12.94
CA GLY A 28 2.08 7.28 -13.60
C GLY A 28 0.73 6.60 -13.38
N LEU A 29 -0.16 7.15 -12.55
CA LEU A 29 -1.43 6.51 -12.20
C LEU A 29 -2.49 6.65 -13.30
N VAL A 30 -3.20 5.55 -13.56
CA VAL A 30 -4.38 5.55 -14.43
C VAL A 30 -5.55 6.25 -13.71
N ARG A 31 -6.28 7.11 -14.43
CA ARG A 31 -7.47 7.79 -13.90
C ARG A 31 -8.64 6.82 -13.72
N GLY A 32 -9.45 7.01 -12.68
CA GLY A 32 -10.62 6.18 -12.41
C GLY A 32 -10.30 4.77 -11.89
N GLY A 33 -9.05 4.52 -11.49
CA GLY A 33 -8.66 3.32 -10.75
C GLY A 33 -8.51 3.60 -9.25
N GLN A 34 -8.35 2.53 -8.47
CA GLN A 34 -8.14 2.59 -7.02
C GLN A 34 -6.66 2.28 -6.71
N LEU A 35 -6.11 2.93 -5.69
CA LEU A 35 -4.85 2.52 -5.09
C LEU A 35 -5.10 1.44 -4.05
N ILE A 36 -4.19 0.47 -3.99
CA ILE A 36 -4.25 -0.64 -3.05
C ILE A 36 -3.12 -0.53 -2.04
N GLY A 37 -3.47 -0.42 -0.76
CA GLY A 37 -2.53 -0.38 0.35
C GLY A 37 -2.27 -1.77 0.90
N LEU A 38 -0.99 -2.13 1.10
CA LEU A 38 -0.56 -3.39 1.69
C LEU A 38 0.32 -3.15 2.92
N ASP A 39 -0.06 -3.77 4.04
CA ASP A 39 0.77 -3.90 5.23
C ASP A 39 1.34 -5.33 5.28
N LEU A 40 2.66 -5.48 5.11
CA LEU A 40 3.33 -6.77 5.03
C LEU A 40 3.75 -7.28 6.42
N GLY A 41 2.77 -7.75 7.19
CA GLY A 41 2.99 -8.47 8.44
C GLY A 41 3.70 -9.83 8.27
N ASP A 42 4.17 -10.41 9.36
CA ASP A 42 4.87 -11.71 9.31
C ASP A 42 3.92 -12.87 9.02
N LYS A 43 2.67 -12.78 9.50
CA LYS A 43 1.64 -13.83 9.37
C LYS A 43 0.50 -13.46 8.43
N THR A 44 0.29 -12.17 8.22
CA THR A 44 -0.85 -11.62 7.47
C THR A 44 -0.39 -10.47 6.60
N ILE A 45 -1.14 -10.20 5.54
CA ILE A 45 -1.04 -8.99 4.74
C ILE A 45 -2.33 -8.22 4.96
N GLY A 46 -2.26 -7.04 5.59
CA GLY A 46 -3.39 -6.13 5.65
C GLY A 46 -3.63 -5.51 4.27
N VAL A 47 -4.89 -5.39 3.86
CA VAL A 47 -5.25 -4.83 2.55
C VAL A 47 -6.24 -3.68 2.75
N ALA A 48 -5.95 -2.55 2.10
CA ALA A 48 -6.85 -1.40 2.02
C ALA A 48 -7.00 -0.93 0.57
N VAL A 49 -8.06 -0.18 0.29
CA VAL A 49 -8.35 0.39 -1.02
C VAL A 49 -8.67 1.87 -0.90
N SER A 50 -8.33 2.66 -1.91
CA SER A 50 -8.76 4.06 -2.00
C SER A 50 -10.10 4.19 -2.72
N ASP A 51 -10.75 5.35 -2.63
CA ASP A 51 -11.68 5.80 -3.66
C ASP A 51 -10.94 6.12 -4.99
N GLU A 52 -11.69 6.24 -6.09
CA GLU A 52 -11.14 6.54 -7.42
C GLU A 52 -10.55 7.96 -7.53
N GLY A 53 -10.90 8.85 -6.59
CA GLY A 53 -10.33 10.19 -6.47
C GLY A 53 -8.99 10.24 -5.74
N PHE A 54 -8.56 9.12 -5.13
CA PHE A 54 -7.36 9.05 -4.29
C PHE A 54 -7.41 9.98 -3.06
N HIS A 55 -8.57 10.06 -2.40
CA HIS A 55 -8.79 10.91 -1.22
C HIS A 55 -8.90 10.12 0.08
N ILE A 56 -9.60 8.98 0.08
CA ILE A 56 -9.95 8.24 1.29
C ILE A 56 -9.51 6.79 1.15
N ALA A 57 -8.77 6.29 2.13
CA ALA A 57 -8.45 4.89 2.29
C ALA A 57 -9.48 4.17 3.17
N SER A 58 -9.88 2.97 2.76
CA SER A 58 -10.77 2.09 3.53
C SER A 58 -10.14 0.71 3.69
N PRO A 59 -10.17 0.11 4.90
CA PRO A 59 -9.77 -1.29 5.08
C PRO A 59 -10.62 -2.20 4.19
N LEU A 60 -10.00 -3.19 3.55
CA LEU A 60 -10.69 -4.19 2.74
C LEU A 60 -10.78 -5.52 3.48
N SER A 61 -9.63 -6.15 3.76
CA SER A 61 -9.55 -7.43 4.48
C SER A 61 -8.08 -7.76 4.78
N THR A 62 -7.82 -8.95 5.31
CA THR A 62 -6.47 -9.47 5.56
C THR A 62 -6.25 -10.79 4.82
N VAL A 63 -5.10 -10.96 4.18
CA VAL A 63 -4.66 -12.23 3.60
C VAL A 63 -3.74 -12.94 4.58
N ARG A 64 -4.01 -14.21 4.90
CA ARG A 64 -3.07 -15.04 5.67
C ARG A 64 -1.90 -15.48 4.80
N ARG A 65 -0.67 -15.17 5.22
CA ARG A 65 0.55 -15.47 4.46
C ARG A 65 0.84 -16.96 4.41
N LYS A 66 1.31 -17.40 3.25
CA LYS A 66 1.76 -18.76 2.95
C LYS A 66 3.08 -18.67 2.17
N LYS A 67 3.01 -18.82 0.84
CA LYS A 67 4.13 -18.66 -0.08
C LYS A 67 3.80 -17.51 -1.02
N PHE A 68 4.81 -16.78 -1.45
CA PHE A 68 4.68 -15.58 -2.28
C PHE A 68 3.63 -15.72 -3.42
N GLY A 69 3.72 -16.77 -4.23
CA GLY A 69 2.77 -16.96 -5.34
C GLY A 69 1.31 -17.15 -4.89
N ALA A 70 1.08 -17.85 -3.78
CA ALA A 70 -0.27 -18.04 -3.24
C ALA A 70 -0.81 -16.75 -2.58
N ASP A 71 0.07 -16.00 -1.92
CA ASP A 71 -0.27 -14.70 -1.33
C ASP A 71 -0.70 -13.72 -2.42
N VAL A 72 0.09 -13.62 -3.50
CA VAL A 72 -0.23 -12.79 -4.67
C VAL A 72 -1.52 -13.23 -5.33
N ALA A 73 -1.71 -14.52 -5.59
CA ALA A 73 -2.95 -15.02 -6.20
C ALA A 73 -4.18 -14.62 -5.39
N LYS A 74 -4.11 -14.71 -4.05
CA LYS A 74 -5.22 -14.32 -3.18
C LYS A 74 -5.45 -12.81 -3.18
N LEU A 75 -4.39 -12.00 -3.21
CA LEU A 75 -4.50 -10.55 -3.34
C LEU A 75 -5.19 -10.16 -4.66
N VAL A 76 -4.83 -10.80 -5.78
CA VAL A 76 -5.47 -10.53 -7.08
C VAL A 76 -6.94 -10.92 -7.06
N GLU A 77 -7.25 -12.14 -6.60
CA GLU A 77 -8.64 -12.64 -6.49
C GLU A 77 -9.53 -11.69 -5.67
N MET A 78 -9.02 -11.14 -4.56
CA MET A 78 -9.75 -10.19 -3.71
C MET A 78 -10.09 -8.87 -4.40
N LEU A 79 -9.39 -8.54 -5.48
CA LEU A 79 -9.53 -7.28 -6.21
C LEU A 79 -10.20 -7.49 -7.57
N ASP A 80 -10.68 -8.70 -7.86
CA ASP A 80 -11.42 -8.98 -9.08
C ASP A 80 -12.61 -8.02 -9.24
N GLY A 81 -12.73 -7.44 -10.43
CA GLY A 81 -13.74 -6.43 -10.74
C GLY A 81 -13.35 -4.99 -10.35
N ARG A 82 -12.16 -4.76 -9.78
CA ARG A 82 -11.62 -3.43 -9.50
C ARG A 82 -10.55 -3.05 -10.53
N THR A 83 -10.55 -1.79 -10.95
CA THR A 83 -9.44 -1.21 -11.70
C THR A 83 -8.36 -0.79 -10.72
N VAL A 84 -7.24 -1.50 -10.69
CA VAL A 84 -6.08 -1.13 -9.86
C VAL A 84 -5.25 -0.07 -10.59
N ALA A 85 -5.06 1.10 -9.98
CA ALA A 85 -4.21 2.16 -10.52
C ALA A 85 -2.74 2.00 -10.09
N GLY A 86 -2.50 1.40 -8.93
CA GLY A 86 -1.17 1.27 -8.33
C GLY A 86 -1.22 0.64 -6.95
N TRP A 87 -0.05 0.25 -6.46
CA TRP A 87 0.13 -0.41 -5.17
C TRP A 87 0.95 0.46 -4.22
N VAL A 88 0.54 0.53 -2.97
CA VAL A 88 1.26 1.22 -1.89
C VAL A 88 1.63 0.17 -0.85
N LEU A 89 2.91 -0.11 -0.70
CA LEU A 89 3.42 -1.07 0.27
C LEU A 89 4.06 -0.30 1.42
N GLY A 90 3.59 -0.57 2.63
CA GLY A 90 4.20 -0.04 3.83
C GLY A 90 5.66 -0.49 3.97
N LEU A 91 6.55 0.49 4.18
CA LEU A 91 7.97 0.31 4.44
C LEU A 91 8.25 0.67 5.92
N PRO A 92 8.53 -0.31 6.79
CA PRO A 92 8.68 -0.11 8.22
C PRO A 92 10.08 0.42 8.57
N VAL A 93 10.36 1.66 8.16
CA VAL A 93 11.59 2.38 8.49
C VAL A 93 11.55 2.78 9.97
N ASN A 94 12.66 2.65 10.68
CA ASN A 94 12.71 3.06 12.09
C ASN A 94 12.64 4.58 12.21
N MET A 95 12.17 5.12 13.34
CA MET A 95 12.04 6.58 13.55
C MET A 95 13.36 7.34 13.27
N SER A 96 14.51 6.73 13.54
CA SER A 96 15.85 7.29 13.23
C SER A 96 16.18 7.37 11.74
N GLY A 97 15.42 6.70 10.86
CA GLY A 97 15.68 6.57 9.42
C GLY A 97 16.36 5.26 9.02
N ASP A 98 16.82 4.47 9.98
CA ASP A 98 17.51 3.21 9.71
C ASP A 98 16.56 2.11 9.23
N GLU A 99 17.01 1.32 8.26
CA GLU A 99 16.27 0.17 7.74
C GLU A 99 16.64 -1.13 8.45
N GLY A 100 15.63 -1.90 8.83
CA GLY A 100 15.79 -3.25 9.38
C GLY A 100 15.49 -4.39 8.39
N PRO A 101 15.56 -5.65 8.84
CA PRO A 101 15.24 -6.83 8.02
C PRO A 101 13.85 -6.80 7.37
N ARG A 102 12.86 -6.15 8.02
CA ARG A 102 11.50 -6.01 7.47
C ARG A 102 11.47 -5.13 6.21
N CYS A 103 12.25 -4.05 6.16
CA CYS A 103 12.40 -3.22 4.96
C CYS A 103 12.94 -4.05 3.78
N GLN A 104 13.96 -4.87 4.02
CA GLN A 104 14.53 -5.75 3.00
C GLN A 104 13.51 -6.79 2.51
N SER A 105 12.69 -7.35 3.41
CA SER A 105 11.60 -8.26 3.06
C SER A 105 10.53 -7.58 2.20
N THR A 106 10.10 -6.37 2.57
CA THR A 106 9.16 -5.57 1.77
C THR A 106 9.71 -5.28 0.38
N ARG A 107 10.97 -4.83 0.28
CA ARG A 107 11.64 -4.57 -1.01
C ARG A 107 11.74 -5.84 -1.85
N ALA A 108 12.04 -6.98 -1.25
CA ALA A 108 12.06 -8.26 -1.95
C ALA A 108 10.68 -8.69 -2.45
N PHE A 109 9.63 -8.50 -1.64
CA PHE A 109 8.26 -8.74 -2.06
C PHE A 109 7.90 -7.85 -3.27
N ALA A 110 8.16 -6.55 -3.19
CA ALA A 110 7.89 -5.59 -4.26
C ALA A 110 8.61 -5.96 -5.58
N ARG A 111 9.91 -6.30 -5.52
CA ARG A 111 10.68 -6.72 -6.71
C ARG A 111 10.14 -7.98 -7.39
N ASN A 112 9.62 -8.93 -6.62
CA ASN A 112 9.00 -10.12 -7.18
C ASN A 112 7.61 -9.82 -7.71
N PHE A 113 6.86 -8.95 -7.02
CA PHE A 113 5.50 -8.59 -7.37
C PHE A 113 5.41 -7.73 -8.62
N SER A 114 6.35 -6.80 -8.82
CA SER A 114 6.42 -5.96 -10.02
C SER A 114 6.65 -6.73 -11.32
N ARG A 115 7.09 -8.00 -11.24
CA ARG A 115 7.24 -8.89 -12.41
C ARG A 115 5.93 -9.59 -12.78
N LEU A 116 4.95 -9.58 -11.88
CA LEU A 116 3.67 -10.26 -12.05
C LEU A 116 2.54 -9.28 -12.38
N ARG A 117 2.71 -8.01 -12.00
CA ARG A 117 1.71 -6.96 -12.09
C ARG A 117 2.30 -5.73 -12.78
N PRO A 118 1.59 -5.14 -13.76
CA PRO A 118 2.10 -3.99 -14.51
C PRO A 118 1.95 -2.66 -13.77
N GLU A 119 1.09 -2.59 -12.74
CA GLU A 119 0.81 -1.34 -12.05
C GLU A 119 2.01 -0.87 -11.20
N PRO A 120 2.28 0.44 -11.14
CA PRO A 120 3.40 0.98 -10.37
C PRO A 120 3.26 0.64 -8.88
N ILE A 121 4.40 0.51 -8.20
CA ILE A 121 4.49 0.25 -6.77
C ILE A 121 5.17 1.42 -6.07
N LEU A 122 4.55 1.95 -5.03
CA LEU A 122 5.16 2.91 -4.09
C LEU A 122 5.50 2.19 -2.79
N LEU A 123 6.77 2.22 -2.41
CA LEU A 123 7.23 1.86 -1.06
C LEU A 123 7.07 3.09 -0.17
N TRP A 124 6.11 3.01 0.75
CA TRP A 124 5.70 4.13 1.58
C TRP A 124 6.34 4.06 2.96
N ASP A 125 7.20 5.04 3.28
CA ASP A 125 7.76 5.25 4.61
C ASP A 125 6.65 5.52 5.64
N GLU A 126 6.36 4.50 6.46
CA GLU A 126 5.21 4.48 7.37
C GLU A 126 5.33 5.44 8.55
N ARG A 127 6.51 6.02 8.80
CA ARG A 127 6.83 6.87 9.97
C ARG A 127 5.94 8.10 10.10
N LEU A 128 5.28 8.49 9.01
CA LEU A 128 4.34 9.60 8.97
C LEU A 128 2.94 9.24 9.53
N SER A 129 2.60 7.95 9.70
CA SER A 129 1.20 7.51 9.95
C SER A 129 0.94 6.91 11.34
N THR A 130 1.92 6.26 11.98
CA THR A 130 1.70 5.51 13.23
C THR A 130 1.31 6.41 14.42
N VAL A 131 1.88 7.61 14.50
CA VAL A 131 1.60 8.56 15.60
C VAL A 131 0.17 9.10 15.52
N ALA A 132 -0.37 9.32 14.31
CA ALA A 132 -1.74 9.78 14.13
C ALA A 132 -2.76 8.68 14.46
N ALA A 133 -2.49 7.44 14.05
CA ALA A 133 -3.31 6.27 14.33
C ALA A 133 -3.41 5.96 15.84
N GLU A 134 -2.28 5.99 16.55
CA GLU A 134 -2.27 5.77 18.00
C GLU A 134 -3.03 6.87 18.75
N ARG A 135 -2.93 8.13 18.32
CA ARG A 135 -3.65 9.26 18.92
C ARG A 135 -5.17 9.16 18.75
N ALA A 136 -5.64 8.85 17.54
CA ALA A 136 -7.08 8.68 17.28
C ALA A 136 -7.72 7.56 18.14
N LEU A 137 -6.95 6.51 18.45
CA LEU A 137 -7.41 5.40 19.29
C LEU A 137 -7.29 5.67 20.79
N LEU A 138 -6.38 6.56 21.20
CA LEU A 138 -6.29 7.06 22.57
C LEU A 138 -7.49 7.94 22.92
N GLU A 139 -7.96 8.77 21.97
CA GLU A 139 -9.14 9.62 22.13
C GLU A 139 -10.45 8.81 22.24
N ALA A 140 -10.47 7.58 21.70
CA ALA A 140 -11.63 6.69 21.72
C ALA A 140 -11.76 5.80 22.99
N ASP A 141 -10.97 6.04 24.04
CA ASP A 141 -10.95 5.32 25.33
C ASP A 141 -10.95 3.78 25.24
N ALA A 142 -10.30 3.23 24.22
CA ALA A 142 -10.22 1.78 24.04
C ALA A 142 -9.13 1.15 24.95
N SER A 143 -9.40 -0.04 25.49
CA SER A 143 -8.41 -0.81 26.25
C SER A 143 -7.16 -1.10 25.40
N ARG A 144 -5.97 -1.24 26.01
CA ARG A 144 -4.70 -1.47 25.28
C ARG A 144 -4.79 -2.66 24.30
N ARG A 145 -5.43 -3.75 24.73
CA ARG A 145 -5.64 -4.94 23.90
C ARG A 145 -6.58 -4.65 22.73
N ARG A 146 -7.71 -3.98 22.98
CA ARG A 146 -8.66 -3.64 21.92
C ARG A 146 -8.04 -2.67 20.91
N ARG A 147 -7.19 -1.76 21.36
CA ARG A 147 -6.42 -0.87 20.48
C ARG A 147 -5.50 -1.64 19.55
N ALA A 148 -4.69 -2.56 20.07
CA ALA A 148 -3.80 -3.37 19.24
C ALA A 148 -4.59 -4.16 18.17
N GLU A 149 -5.71 -4.77 18.55
CA GLU A 149 -6.59 -5.48 17.61
C GLU A 149 -7.16 -4.55 16.52
N VAL A 150 -7.57 -3.33 16.90
CA VAL A 150 -8.06 -2.35 15.93
C VAL A 150 -6.94 -1.87 15.02
N ILE A 151 -5.79 -1.49 15.57
CA ILE A 151 -4.60 -1.04 14.82
C ILE A 151 -4.22 -2.06 13.77
N ASP A 152 -4.10 -3.34 14.14
CA ASP A 152 -3.76 -4.42 13.22
C ASP A 152 -4.78 -4.53 12.06
N HIS A 153 -6.07 -4.29 12.34
CA HIS A 153 -7.12 -4.33 11.33
C HIS A 153 -7.17 -3.12 10.41
N VAL A 154 -6.66 -1.96 10.84
CA VAL A 154 -6.71 -0.72 10.06
C VAL A 154 -5.35 -0.23 9.57
N ALA A 155 -4.26 -0.92 9.93
CA ALA A 155 -2.88 -0.52 9.61
C ALA A 155 -2.68 -0.24 8.11
N ALA A 156 -3.14 -1.15 7.25
CA ALA A 156 -3.05 -0.97 5.80
C ALA A 156 -3.81 0.28 5.30
N ALA A 157 -4.93 0.65 5.94
CA ALA A 157 -5.67 1.85 5.59
C ALA A 157 -4.95 3.12 6.04
N TYR A 158 -4.29 3.12 7.20
CA TYR A 158 -3.45 4.25 7.63
C TYR A 158 -2.22 4.44 6.75
N ILE A 159 -1.56 3.35 6.37
CA ILE A 159 -0.45 3.37 5.41
C ILE A 159 -0.92 4.00 4.10
N LEU A 160 -2.05 3.51 3.57
CA LEU A 160 -2.60 4.04 2.33
C LEU A 160 -3.01 5.51 2.48
N GLN A 161 -3.70 5.88 3.56
CA GLN A 161 -4.13 7.27 3.78
C GLN A 161 -2.94 8.22 3.81
N GLY A 162 -1.86 7.89 4.53
CA GLY A 162 -0.66 8.72 4.56
C GLY A 162 -0.05 8.93 3.17
N ALA A 163 -0.06 7.89 2.33
CA ALA A 163 0.36 8.03 0.94
C ALA A 163 -0.60 8.92 0.14
N LEU A 164 -1.92 8.73 0.26
CA LEU A 164 -2.93 9.56 -0.41
C LEU A 164 -2.76 11.05 -0.06
N ASP A 165 -2.58 11.36 1.22
CA ASP A 165 -2.38 12.73 1.71
C ASP A 165 -1.13 13.36 1.09
N ARG A 166 -0.03 12.59 0.97
CA ARG A 166 1.18 13.05 0.28
C ARG A 166 0.96 13.25 -1.21
N LEU A 167 0.24 12.35 -1.87
CA LEU A 167 -0.09 12.48 -3.30
C LEU A 167 -0.95 13.73 -3.56
N ALA A 168 -1.85 14.07 -2.64
CA ALA A 168 -2.62 15.30 -2.71
C ALA A 168 -1.73 16.54 -2.56
N SER A 169 -0.80 16.54 -1.59
CA SER A 169 0.17 17.62 -1.38
C SER A 169 1.04 17.88 -2.62
N VAL A 170 1.65 16.84 -3.20
CA VAL A 170 2.53 17.02 -4.38
C VAL A 170 1.77 17.47 -5.63
N ARG A 171 0.51 17.06 -5.81
CA ARG A 171 -0.35 17.53 -6.90
C ARG A 171 -0.72 19.00 -6.73
N ALA A 172 -1.00 19.44 -5.51
CA ALA A 172 -1.30 20.83 -5.20
C ALA A 172 -0.07 21.74 -5.40
N GLU A 173 1.13 21.26 -5.09
CA GLU A 173 2.40 21.96 -5.33
C GLU A 173 2.69 22.11 -6.84
N GLY A 174 2.51 21.03 -7.62
CA GLY A 174 2.73 21.05 -9.07
C GLY A 174 1.71 21.88 -9.86
N GLY A 175 0.51 22.10 -9.34
CA GLY A 175 -0.52 22.96 -9.95
C GLY A 175 -0.40 24.45 -9.65
N ARG A 176 0.57 24.86 -8.82
CA ARG A 176 0.85 26.27 -8.47
C ARG A 176 1.98 26.88 -9.30
N ALA A 177 2.58 26.11 -10.21
CA ALA A 177 3.67 26.52 -11.09
C ALA A 177 3.15 27.03 -12.44
#